data_AF-A0A7V5S163-F1
#
_entry.id   AF-A0A7V5S163-F1
#
_cell.length_a   1.000
_cell.length_b   1.000
_cell.length_c   1.000
_cell.angle_alpha   90.00
_cell.angle_beta   90.00
_cell.angle_gamma   90.00
#
_symmetry.space_group_name_H-M   'P 1'
#
loop_
_entity.id
_entity.type
_entity.pdbx_description
1 polymer ?
#
loop_
_entity_poly.entity_id
_entity_poly.type
_entity_poly.pdbx_seq_one_letter_code
_entity_poly.pdbx_strand_id
1 'polypeptide(L)'
;MRSFIGAGLAFLMAVAAFAAESIAVVPRNSYLIRPVSSARDLANQIRTEPIVAQRYARHYKRSAWEFAEYVEKNLRLTRLERAQTFNVYYSPPDDRLLVVRRTLPKGTPVFVEKKTGKPILKANCGNPLTPAVSVSPPKAQAPLEITAVTAPQPIFSESIDAPQSPVIELVEVADAPIEEVVAADVL
;
A
#
# COMPACT_ATOMS: atom_id res chain seq x y z
N MET A 1 -42.64 -28.17 65.16
CA MET A 1 -41.39 -27.42 65.40
C MET A 1 -40.31 -27.97 64.48
N ARG A 2 -39.76 -27.10 63.60
CA ARG A 2 -38.32 -26.93 63.26
C ARG A 2 -37.55 -28.17 62.73
N SER A 3 -36.85 -28.19 61.61
CA SER A 3 -36.22 -27.11 60.81
C SER A 3 -35.95 -27.57 59.38
N PHE A 4 -36.10 -26.65 58.44
CA PHE A 4 -35.52 -26.70 57.09
C PHE A 4 -34.02 -26.34 57.17
N ILE A 5 -33.14 -27.08 56.50
CA ILE A 5 -31.80 -26.59 56.12
C ILE A 5 -31.60 -26.98 54.66
N GLY A 6 -31.66 -25.97 53.79
CA GLY A 6 -31.46 -26.09 52.35
C GLY A 6 -30.00 -26.27 51.98
N ALA A 7 -29.75 -27.14 51.00
CA ALA A 7 -28.48 -27.18 50.29
C ALA A 7 -28.64 -26.40 48.98
N GLY A 8 -28.10 -25.18 48.96
CA GLY A 8 -28.00 -24.34 47.77
C GLY A 8 -26.99 -24.95 46.79
N LEU A 9 -27.48 -25.32 45.60
CA LEU A 9 -26.63 -25.77 44.50
C LEU A 9 -26.07 -24.53 43.80
N ALA A 10 -24.77 -24.29 44.00
CA ALA A 10 -24.04 -23.14 43.49
C ALA A 10 -23.99 -23.12 41.96
N PHE A 11 -24.43 -22.00 41.37
CA PHE A 11 -24.39 -21.70 39.95
C PHE A 11 -22.97 -21.29 39.56
N LEU A 12 -22.21 -22.22 38.96
CA LEU A 12 -20.84 -21.98 38.48
C LEU A 12 -20.90 -21.16 37.16
N MET A 13 -20.86 -19.84 37.29
CA MET A 13 -20.69 -18.93 36.15
C MET A 13 -19.27 -19.05 35.59
N ALA A 14 -19.11 -19.86 34.54
CA ALA A 14 -17.89 -19.88 33.73
C ALA A 14 -17.81 -18.58 32.90
N VAL A 15 -17.11 -17.57 33.43
CA VAL A 15 -16.76 -16.36 32.68
C VAL A 15 -15.67 -16.74 31.68
N ALA A 16 -16.06 -16.99 30.43
CA ALA A 16 -15.11 -17.13 29.32
C ALA A 16 -14.40 -15.78 29.10
N ALA A 17 -13.16 -15.68 29.56
CA ALA A 17 -12.29 -14.54 29.28
C ALA A 17 -12.00 -14.48 27.77
N PHE A 18 -12.73 -13.63 27.05
CA PHE A 18 -12.39 -13.28 25.67
C PHE A 18 -11.10 -12.46 25.70
N ALA A 19 -9.97 -13.09 25.34
CA ALA A 19 -8.71 -12.39 25.13
C ALA A 19 -8.88 -11.44 23.93
N ALA A 20 -9.20 -10.18 24.21
CA ALA A 20 -9.19 -9.11 23.23
C ALA A 20 -7.73 -8.78 22.90
N GLU A 21 -7.21 -9.28 21.77
CA GLU A 21 -5.95 -8.77 21.21
C GLU A 21 -6.10 -7.25 21.02
N SER A 22 -5.28 -6.47 21.74
CA SER A 22 -5.34 -5.01 21.67
C SER A 22 -4.98 -4.54 20.26
N ILE A 23 -5.84 -3.71 19.68
CA ILE A 23 -5.63 -3.11 18.35
C ILE A 23 -4.62 -1.95 18.42
N ALA A 24 -4.16 -1.55 19.61
CA ALA A 24 -3.41 -0.31 19.83
C ALA A 24 -2.03 -0.24 19.16
N VAL A 25 -1.37 -1.38 18.92
CA VAL A 25 -0.02 -1.43 18.34
C VAL A 25 0.02 -2.46 17.22
N VAL A 26 0.56 -2.06 16.07
CA VAL A 26 0.75 -2.96 14.92
C VAL A 26 2.02 -3.78 15.14
N PRO A 27 1.95 -5.13 15.14
CA PRO A 27 3.12 -5.99 15.32
C PRO A 27 4.17 -5.83 14.21
N ARG A 28 5.38 -6.36 14.43
CA ARG A 28 6.40 -6.44 13.37
C ARG A 28 5.94 -7.34 12.21
N ASN A 29 6.50 -7.11 11.03
CA ASN A 29 6.20 -7.81 9.77
C ASN A 29 4.72 -7.73 9.35
N SER A 30 4.00 -6.72 9.85
CA SER A 30 2.61 -6.45 9.47
C SER A 30 2.54 -5.74 8.13
N TYR A 31 1.39 -5.84 7.47
CA TYR A 31 1.13 -5.06 6.25
C TYR A 31 0.86 -3.59 6.56
N LEU A 32 0.14 -3.33 7.64
CA LEU A 32 -0.14 -1.97 8.11
C LEU A 32 1.03 -1.39 8.91
N ILE A 33 1.00 -0.07 9.06
CA ILE A 33 1.93 0.68 9.92
C ILE A 33 1.22 1.37 11.09
N ARG A 34 -0.11 1.45 11.03
CA ARG A 34 -0.98 2.03 12.07
C ARG A 34 -2.26 1.21 12.16
N PRO A 35 -2.90 1.16 13.34
CA PRO A 35 -4.18 0.47 13.48
C PRO A 35 -5.27 1.13 12.65
N VAL A 36 -6.25 0.33 12.22
CA VAL A 36 -7.42 0.78 11.46
C VAL A 36 -8.70 0.26 12.11
N SER A 37 -9.74 1.09 12.15
CA SER A 37 -11.04 0.76 12.77
C SER A 37 -12.14 0.47 11.74
N SER A 38 -11.89 0.71 10.46
CA SER A 38 -12.85 0.46 9.38
C SER A 38 -12.17 0.05 8.07
N ALA A 39 -12.97 -0.46 7.13
CA ALA A 39 -12.49 -0.76 5.77
C ALA A 39 -12.08 0.52 5.02
N ARG A 40 -12.73 1.66 5.34
CA ARG A 40 -12.39 2.96 4.77
C ARG A 40 -11.02 3.44 5.25
N ASP A 41 -10.73 3.29 6.55
CA ASP A 41 -9.41 3.67 7.10
C ASP A 41 -8.30 2.79 6.54
N LEU A 42 -8.56 1.49 6.37
CA LEU A 42 -7.65 0.58 5.69
C LEU A 42 -7.39 1.02 4.25
N ALA A 43 -8.45 1.28 3.47
CA ALA A 43 -8.31 1.74 2.09
C ALA A 43 -7.55 3.07 2.00
N ASN A 44 -7.84 4.02 2.91
CA ASN A 44 -7.12 5.28 3.00
C ASN A 44 -5.63 5.06 3.27
N GLN A 45 -5.29 4.23 4.24
CA GLN A 45 -3.89 3.92 4.54
C GLN A 45 -3.17 3.27 3.36
N ILE A 46 -3.83 2.37 2.63
CA ILE A 46 -3.27 1.76 1.42
C ILE A 46 -3.00 2.83 0.35
N ARG A 47 -3.85 3.85 0.22
CA ARG A 47 -3.68 4.92 -0.76
C ARG A 47 -2.60 5.93 -0.37
N THR A 48 -2.49 6.26 0.92
CA THR A 48 -1.64 7.36 1.38
C THR A 48 -0.26 6.92 1.84
N GLU A 49 -0.08 5.65 2.23
CA GLU A 49 1.19 5.15 2.77
C GLU A 49 1.93 4.30 1.73
N PRO A 50 3.05 4.78 1.17
CA PRO A 50 3.77 4.08 0.09
C PRO A 50 4.22 2.68 0.48
N ILE A 51 4.68 2.49 1.72
CA ILE A 51 5.13 1.19 2.22
C ILE A 51 3.96 0.20 2.26
N VAL A 52 2.78 0.62 2.75
CA VAL A 52 1.59 -0.24 2.82
C VAL A 52 1.09 -0.57 1.41
N ALA A 53 1.06 0.43 0.52
CA ALA A 53 0.71 0.27 -0.88
C ALA A 53 1.58 -0.81 -1.55
N GLN A 54 2.90 -0.69 -1.41
CA GLN A 54 3.86 -1.61 -2.01
C GLN A 54 3.67 -3.05 -1.50
N ARG A 55 3.46 -3.23 -0.20
CA ARG A 55 3.24 -4.57 0.40
C ARG A 55 2.03 -5.27 -0.22
N TYR A 56 0.89 -4.58 -0.29
CA TYR A 56 -0.32 -5.16 -0.89
C TYR A 56 -0.19 -5.36 -2.39
N ALA A 57 0.43 -4.43 -3.11
CA ALA A 57 0.65 -4.56 -4.54
C ALA A 57 1.48 -5.81 -4.87
N ARG A 58 2.55 -6.05 -4.10
CA ARG A 58 3.39 -7.24 -4.24
C ARG A 58 2.64 -8.53 -3.93
N HIS A 59 1.88 -8.55 -2.83
CA HIS A 59 1.16 -9.75 -2.40
C HIS A 59 0.07 -10.15 -3.40
N TYR A 60 -0.79 -9.20 -3.78
CA TYR A 60 -1.93 -9.46 -4.65
C TYR A 60 -1.60 -9.37 -6.14
N LYS A 61 -0.40 -8.92 -6.51
CA LYS A 61 0.03 -8.70 -7.90
C LYS A 61 -0.93 -7.77 -8.65
N ARG A 62 -1.36 -6.70 -7.98
CA ARG A 62 -2.31 -5.69 -8.46
C ARG A 62 -1.81 -4.31 -8.08
N SER A 63 -2.36 -3.27 -8.69
CA SER A 63 -2.09 -1.92 -8.19
C SER A 63 -2.65 -1.76 -6.77
N ALA A 64 -1.94 -0.98 -5.95
CA ALA A 64 -2.44 -0.65 -4.60
C ALA A 64 -3.78 0.09 -4.65
N TRP A 65 -4.01 0.87 -5.71
CA TRP A 65 -5.25 1.61 -5.92
C TRP A 65 -6.46 0.68 -6.14
N GLU A 66 -6.34 -0.29 -7.06
CA GLU A 66 -7.37 -1.31 -7.29
C GLU A 66 -7.66 -2.09 -6.01
N PHE A 67 -6.62 -2.43 -5.24
CA PHE A 67 -6.81 -3.14 -3.98
C PHE A 67 -7.51 -2.28 -2.93
N ALA A 68 -7.15 -1.00 -2.79
CA ALA A 68 -7.82 -0.08 -1.88
C ALA A 68 -9.31 0.09 -2.23
N GLU A 69 -9.63 0.20 -3.53
CA GLU A 69 -11.01 0.24 -4.01
C GLU A 69 -11.76 -1.07 -3.70
N TYR A 70 -11.12 -2.22 -3.92
CA TYR A 70 -11.67 -3.52 -3.53
C TYR A 70 -11.98 -3.58 -2.03
N VAL A 71 -11.04 -3.13 -1.18
CA VAL A 71 -11.22 -3.09 0.28
C VAL A 71 -12.45 -2.28 0.66
N GLU A 72 -12.56 -1.06 0.16
CA GLU A 72 -13.64 -0.14 0.52
C GLU A 72 -15.02 -0.66 0.07
N LYS A 73 -15.10 -1.16 -1.16
CA LYS A 73 -16.35 -1.64 -1.76
C LYS A 73 -16.77 -3.00 -1.23
N ASN A 74 -15.83 -3.93 -1.07
CA ASN A 74 -16.14 -5.35 -0.87
C ASN A 74 -15.83 -5.87 0.52
N LEU A 75 -15.05 -5.17 1.37
CA LEU A 75 -14.72 -5.68 2.70
C LEU A 75 -15.51 -4.99 3.81
N ARG A 76 -15.83 -5.74 4.86
CA ARG A 76 -16.38 -5.22 6.11
C ARG A 76 -15.58 -5.76 7.29
N LEU A 77 -15.44 -4.94 8.33
CA LEU A 77 -14.82 -5.37 9.58
C LEU A 77 -15.83 -6.21 10.37
N THR A 78 -15.42 -7.41 10.79
CA THR A 78 -16.21 -8.27 11.67
C THR A 78 -15.28 -9.07 12.58
N ARG A 79 -15.85 -9.98 13.39
CA ARG A 79 -15.12 -10.94 14.22
C ARG A 79 -15.35 -12.36 13.73
N LEU A 80 -14.34 -13.22 13.88
CA LEU A 80 -14.48 -14.64 13.58
C LEU A 80 -15.53 -15.30 14.50
N GLU A 81 -16.50 -15.98 13.89
CA GLU A 81 -17.57 -16.67 14.63
C GLU A 81 -17.09 -17.94 15.35
N ARG A 82 -16.03 -18.55 14.83
CA ARG A 82 -15.37 -19.74 15.37
C ARG A 82 -13.87 -19.67 15.15
N ALA A 83 -13.12 -20.44 15.93
CA ALA A 83 -11.70 -20.60 15.68
C ALA A 83 -11.47 -21.27 14.32
N GLN A 84 -10.52 -20.76 13.54
CA GLN A 84 -10.22 -21.27 12.21
C GLN A 84 -8.73 -21.11 11.89
N THR A 85 -8.19 -22.06 11.14
CA THR A 85 -6.79 -22.06 10.72
C THR A 85 -6.64 -21.37 9.37
N PHE A 86 -5.71 -20.43 9.29
CA PHE A 86 -5.40 -19.66 8.09
C PHE A 86 -3.90 -19.70 7.79
N ASN A 87 -3.56 -19.45 6.52
CA ASN A 87 -2.22 -19.06 6.13
C ASN A 87 -2.11 -17.55 6.32
N VAL A 88 -1.35 -17.11 7.31
CA VAL A 88 -1.12 -15.69 7.59
C VAL A 88 0.15 -15.26 6.87
N TYR A 89 0.02 -14.27 5.99
CA TYR A 89 1.12 -13.74 5.21
C TYR A 89 1.72 -12.53 5.92
N TYR A 90 3.03 -12.53 6.06
CA TYR A 90 3.80 -11.47 6.70
C TYR A 90 4.65 -10.76 5.65
N SER A 91 4.93 -9.49 5.90
CA SER A 91 5.81 -8.67 5.05
C SER A 91 7.08 -8.33 5.81
N PRO A 92 8.06 -9.25 5.89
CA PRO A 92 9.37 -8.94 6.43
C PRO A 92 10.11 -7.91 5.55
N PRO A 93 11.10 -7.18 6.10
CA PRO A 93 11.83 -6.14 5.38
C PRO A 93 12.83 -6.68 4.34
N ASP A 94 13.14 -7.99 4.38
CA ASP A 94 14.10 -8.66 3.49
C ASP A 94 13.48 -9.11 2.16
N ASP A 95 12.30 -8.60 1.84
CA ASP A 95 11.51 -8.92 0.64
C ASP A 95 11.11 -10.39 0.45
N ARG A 96 11.35 -11.26 1.42
CA ARG A 96 10.93 -12.67 1.35
C ARG A 96 9.45 -12.81 1.71
N LEU A 97 8.73 -13.69 1.04
CA LEU A 97 7.36 -14.02 1.44
C LEU A 97 7.39 -14.97 2.65
N LEU A 98 6.97 -14.48 3.81
CA LEU A 98 6.82 -15.30 5.00
C LEU A 98 5.36 -15.70 5.19
N VAL A 99 5.08 -17.00 5.21
CA VAL A 99 3.73 -17.56 5.41
C VAL A 99 3.74 -18.47 6.61
N VAL A 100 2.84 -18.25 7.56
CA VAL A 100 2.72 -19.09 8.75
C VAL A 100 1.29 -19.58 8.89
N ARG A 101 1.12 -20.90 9.02
CA ARG A 101 -0.18 -21.50 9.33
C ARG A 101 -0.50 -21.25 10.80
N ARG A 102 -1.57 -20.51 11.07
CA ARG A 102 -2.00 -20.12 12.43
C ARG A 102 -3.47 -20.38 12.62
N THR A 103 -3.84 -20.89 13.80
CA THR A 103 -5.23 -20.95 14.24
C THR A 103 -5.58 -19.64 14.92
N LEU A 104 -6.50 -18.89 14.31
CA LEU A 104 -7.03 -17.67 14.88
C LEU A 104 -8.22 -18.02 15.78
N PRO A 105 -8.28 -17.54 17.03
CA PRO A 105 -9.37 -17.85 17.94
C PRO A 105 -10.69 -17.18 17.51
N LYS A 106 -11.81 -17.69 18.03
CA LYS A 106 -13.11 -17.03 17.94
C LYS A 106 -13.01 -15.59 18.48
N GLY A 107 -13.68 -14.65 17.83
CA GLY A 107 -13.68 -13.25 18.23
C GLY A 107 -12.56 -12.41 17.61
N THR A 108 -11.57 -13.02 16.96
CA THR A 108 -10.48 -12.28 16.29
C THR A 108 -11.05 -11.31 15.25
N PRO A 109 -10.66 -10.01 15.27
CA PRO A 109 -11.16 -9.05 14.30
C PRO A 109 -10.53 -9.29 12.92
N VAL A 110 -11.36 -9.36 11.89
CA VAL A 110 -10.97 -9.68 10.50
C VAL A 110 -11.76 -8.83 9.51
N PHE A 111 -11.14 -8.52 8.38
CA PHE A 111 -11.85 -7.99 7.22
C PHE A 111 -12.35 -9.16 6.38
N VAL A 112 -13.67 -9.25 6.23
CA VAL A 112 -14.33 -10.29 5.44
C VAL A 112 -14.93 -9.69 4.18
N GLU A 113 -14.96 -10.48 3.11
CA GLU A 113 -15.69 -10.12 1.90
C GLU A 113 -17.20 -10.11 2.16
N LYS A 114 -17.88 -9.01 1.81
CA LYS A 114 -19.30 -8.77 2.07
C LYS A 114 -20.20 -9.82 1.42
N LYS A 115 -19.83 -10.30 0.22
CA LYS A 115 -20.62 -11.26 -0.57
C LYS A 115 -20.53 -12.68 -0.04
N THR A 116 -19.33 -13.14 0.28
CA THR A 116 -19.07 -14.56 0.63
C THR A 116 -18.87 -14.78 2.13
N GLY A 117 -18.62 -13.73 2.91
CA GLY A 117 -18.21 -13.83 4.31
C GLY A 117 -16.78 -14.33 4.49
N LYS A 118 -16.02 -14.55 3.41
CA LYS A 118 -14.66 -15.10 3.47
C LYS A 118 -13.71 -14.10 4.15
N PRO A 119 -12.97 -14.52 5.19
CA PRO A 119 -11.92 -13.68 5.78
C PRO A 119 -10.78 -13.45 4.80
N ILE A 120 -10.46 -12.18 4.53
CA ILE A 120 -9.42 -11.76 3.59
C ILE A 120 -8.19 -11.26 4.34
N LEU A 121 -8.37 -10.47 5.41
CA LEU A 121 -7.26 -9.89 6.18
C LEU A 121 -7.51 -10.00 7.69
N LYS A 122 -6.44 -10.12 8.49
CA LYS A 122 -6.49 -9.94 9.94
C LYS A 122 -6.52 -8.45 10.26
N ALA A 123 -7.49 -7.95 11.03
CA ALA A 123 -7.74 -6.51 11.10
C ALA A 123 -6.70 -5.71 11.91
N ASN A 124 -6.06 -6.32 12.92
CA ASN A 124 -5.09 -5.63 13.78
C ASN A 124 -3.74 -5.34 13.07
N CYS A 125 -3.38 -6.12 12.06
CA CYS A 125 -2.11 -5.97 11.34
C CYS A 125 -2.25 -5.86 9.81
N GLY A 126 -3.47 -6.02 9.28
CA GLY A 126 -3.77 -6.08 7.85
C GLY A 126 -3.15 -7.28 7.12
N ASN A 127 -2.64 -8.27 7.84
CA ASN A 127 -1.98 -9.41 7.21
C ASN A 127 -2.99 -10.20 6.37
N PRO A 128 -2.65 -10.52 5.11
CA PRO A 128 -3.49 -11.38 4.30
C PRO A 128 -3.72 -12.74 4.93
N LEU A 129 -4.92 -13.26 4.73
CA LEU A 129 -5.33 -14.63 5.03
C LEU A 129 -5.52 -15.44 3.74
N THR A 130 -5.50 -14.77 2.59
CA THR A 130 -5.64 -15.36 1.26
C THR A 130 -4.49 -14.94 0.35
N PRO A 131 -4.04 -15.82 -0.57
CA PRO A 131 -3.00 -15.48 -1.54
C PRO A 131 -3.49 -14.53 -2.64
N ALA A 132 -4.80 -14.53 -2.91
CA ALA A 132 -5.42 -13.75 -3.96
C ALA A 132 -6.79 -13.22 -3.52
N VAL A 133 -7.26 -12.19 -4.20
CA VAL A 133 -8.61 -11.65 -4.10
C VAL A 133 -9.29 -11.66 -5.46
N SER A 134 -10.59 -11.96 -5.48
CA SER A 134 -11.40 -11.94 -6.69
C SER A 134 -11.86 -10.52 -6.97
N VAL A 135 -11.01 -9.75 -7.64
CA VAL A 135 -11.38 -8.45 -8.21
C VAL A 135 -11.73 -8.69 -9.68
N SER A 136 -12.92 -8.25 -10.12
CA SER A 136 -13.25 -8.28 -11.55
C SER A 136 -12.16 -7.56 -12.32
N PRO A 137 -11.72 -8.09 -13.47
CA PRO A 137 -10.70 -7.43 -14.26
C PRO A 137 -11.16 -6.01 -14.61
N PRO A 138 -10.23 -5.03 -14.65
CA PRO A 138 -10.56 -3.68 -15.09
C PRO A 138 -11.22 -3.80 -16.47
N LYS A 139 -12.39 -3.16 -16.62
CA LYS A 139 -13.05 -3.05 -17.91
C LYS A 139 -12.05 -2.36 -18.82
N ALA A 140 -11.55 -3.05 -19.85
CA ALA A 140 -10.61 -2.46 -20.79
C ALA A 140 -11.22 -1.14 -21.28
N GLN A 141 -10.56 -0.02 -20.96
CA GLN A 141 -10.91 1.24 -21.59
C GLN A 141 -10.65 1.04 -23.07
N ALA A 142 -11.70 1.21 -23.89
CA ALA A 142 -11.53 1.25 -25.33
C ALA A 142 -10.42 2.27 -25.64
N PRO A 143 -9.52 1.97 -26.60
CA PRO A 143 -8.51 2.94 -27.03
C PRO A 143 -9.20 4.30 -27.23
N LEU A 144 -8.71 5.33 -26.56
CA LEU A 144 -9.14 6.69 -26.85
C LEU A 144 -8.81 6.91 -28.32
N GLU A 145 -9.84 6.98 -29.16
CA GLU A 145 -9.71 7.39 -30.53
C GLU A 145 -9.25 8.85 -30.47
N ILE A 146 -7.95 9.07 -30.61
CA ILE A 146 -7.39 10.41 -30.71
C ILE A 146 -7.93 10.95 -32.03
N THR A 147 -9.06 11.65 -31.98
CA THR A 147 -9.51 12.45 -33.10
C THR A 147 -8.41 13.46 -33.35
N ALA A 148 -7.65 13.25 -34.43
CA ALA A 148 -6.65 14.19 -34.87
C ALA A 148 -7.36 15.53 -35.08
N VAL A 149 -7.15 16.47 -34.15
CA VAL A 149 -7.50 17.86 -34.36
C VAL A 149 -6.59 18.31 -35.50
N THR A 150 -7.16 18.52 -36.69
CA THR A 150 -6.50 19.19 -37.79
C THR A 150 -5.87 20.48 -37.27
N ALA A 151 -4.54 20.49 -37.18
CA ALA A 151 -3.79 21.72 -36.94
C ALA A 151 -4.07 22.67 -38.11
N PRO A 152 -4.26 23.99 -37.87
CA PRO A 152 -4.27 24.95 -38.95
C PRO A 152 -2.96 24.85 -39.72
N GLN A 153 -3.03 24.78 -41.05
CA GLN A 153 -1.84 24.71 -41.90
C GLN A 153 -0.99 25.97 -41.66
N PRO A 154 0.34 25.82 -41.48
CA PRO A 154 1.24 26.96 -41.42
C PRO A 154 1.22 27.66 -42.78
N ILE A 155 0.88 28.95 -42.76
CA ILE A 155 1.00 29.83 -43.91
C ILE A 155 2.50 30.06 -44.10
N PHE A 156 3.09 29.44 -45.14
CA PHE A 156 4.47 29.71 -45.51
C PHE A 156 4.53 31.14 -46.08
N SER A 157 5.10 32.06 -45.31
CA SER A 157 5.55 33.34 -45.85
C SER A 157 6.77 33.09 -46.73
N GLU A 158 6.55 33.18 -48.03
CA GLU A 158 7.60 33.29 -49.04
C GLU A 158 8.43 34.55 -48.77
N SER A 159 9.72 34.39 -48.56
CA SER A 159 10.70 35.48 -48.64
C SER A 159 11.98 34.92 -49.22
N ILE A 160 12.13 35.20 -50.51
CA ILE A 160 13.36 35.07 -51.30
C ILE A 160 14.32 36.16 -50.81
N ASP A 161 15.60 35.83 -50.55
CA ASP A 161 16.74 36.29 -51.38
C ASP A 161 18.12 36.16 -50.68
N ALA A 162 19.08 35.68 -51.46
CA ALA A 162 20.56 35.67 -51.39
C ALA A 162 21.35 35.24 -50.12
N PRO A 163 22.45 34.45 -50.30
CA PRO A 163 23.41 34.13 -49.25
C PRO A 163 24.39 35.29 -49.03
N GLN A 164 24.36 35.93 -47.87
CA GLN A 164 25.43 36.83 -47.43
C GLN A 164 26.41 36.02 -46.57
N SER A 165 27.63 35.85 -47.06
CA SER A 165 28.73 35.21 -46.32
C SER A 165 29.25 36.20 -45.27
N PRO A 166 29.27 35.88 -43.96
CA PRO A 166 29.92 36.74 -42.98
C PRO A 166 31.44 36.58 -43.06
N VAL A 167 32.13 37.67 -43.37
CA VAL A 167 33.58 37.81 -43.15
C VAL A 167 33.81 37.81 -41.64
N ILE A 168 34.54 36.81 -41.15
CA ILE A 168 34.96 36.73 -39.75
C ILE A 168 36.25 37.55 -39.62
N GLU A 169 36.18 38.71 -39.00
CA GLU A 169 37.34 39.48 -38.55
C GLU A 169 37.81 38.88 -37.21
N LEU A 170 38.89 38.10 -37.24
CA LEU A 170 39.53 37.59 -36.02
C LEU A 170 40.25 38.74 -35.32
N VAL A 171 39.70 39.21 -34.20
CA VAL A 171 40.45 40.02 -33.24
C VAL A 171 41.19 39.07 -32.31
N GLU A 172 42.49 38.95 -32.56
CA GLU A 172 43.48 38.27 -31.73
C GLU A 172 43.67 39.06 -30.42
N VAL A 173 43.07 38.57 -29.33
CA VAL A 173 43.35 39.10 -27.98
C VAL A 173 44.58 38.37 -27.45
N ALA A 174 45.70 39.09 -27.50
CA ALA A 174 47.01 38.66 -27.05
C ALA A 174 47.02 38.24 -25.56
N ASP A 175 47.80 37.19 -25.32
CA ASP A 175 48.25 36.66 -24.03
C ASP A 175 48.69 37.76 -23.06
N ALA A 176 48.15 37.73 -21.85
CA ALA A 176 48.78 38.34 -20.68
C ALA A 176 49.56 37.24 -19.92
N PRO A 177 50.87 37.41 -19.67
CA PRO A 177 51.68 36.38 -19.01
C PRO A 177 51.28 36.23 -17.54
N ILE A 178 51.06 34.98 -17.15
CA ILE A 178 50.84 34.55 -15.78
C ILE A 178 52.20 34.55 -15.10
N GLU A 179 52.46 35.52 -14.22
CA GLU A 179 53.67 35.55 -13.41
C GLU A 179 53.68 34.37 -12.42
N GLU A 180 54.69 33.54 -12.61
CA GLU A 180 55.13 32.43 -11.78
C GLU A 180 55.70 32.96 -10.46
N VAL A 181 55.03 32.69 -9.33
CA VAL A 181 55.66 32.77 -8.00
C VAL A 181 55.86 31.37 -7.45
N VAL A 182 57.09 30.93 -7.65
CA VAL A 182 57.70 29.68 -7.19
C VAL A 182 57.69 29.58 -5.67
N ALA A 183 57.39 28.37 -5.20
CA ALA A 183 57.53 27.94 -3.82
C ALA A 183 58.99 27.93 -3.34
N ALA A 184 59.21 28.42 -2.12
CA ALA A 184 60.35 28.13 -1.27
C ALA A 184 59.87 28.39 0.17
N ASP A 185 60.18 27.64 1.21
CA ASP A 185 60.85 26.36 1.39
C ASP A 185 60.45 25.89 2.82
N VAL A 186 60.64 24.62 3.10
CA VAL A 186 60.53 24.03 4.44
C VAL A 186 61.84 24.29 5.18
N LEU A 187 61.75 24.74 6.44
CA LEU A 187 62.57 24.27 7.58
C LEU A 187 61.94 24.71 8.91
#